data_AF-A0A444R7M7-F1
#
_entry.id   AF-A0A444R7M7-F1
#
_cell.length_a   1.000
_cell.length_b   1.000
_cell.length_c   1.000
_cell.angle_alpha   90.00
_cell.angle_beta   90.00
_cell.angle_gamma   90.00
#
_symmetry.space_group_name_H-M   'P 1'
#
loop_
_entity.id
_entity.type
_entity.pdbx_description
1 polymer ?
#
loop_
_entity_poly.entity_id
_entity_poly.type
_entity_poly.pdbx_seq_one_letter_code
_entity_poly.pdbx_strand_id
1 'polypeptide(L)' 'NLKSDPQKSLLNQQIYPSIKPGYHMNKKHWISVYPGEEISEALLRDLINDSWNLVVDGLAKRDQKRLRPDSTVNQ' A
#
# COMPACT_ATOMS: atom_id res chain seq x y z
N ASN A 1 -8.20 3.84 -2.56
CA ASN A 1 -6.87 4.47 -2.74
C ASN A 1 -5.89 3.83 -1.78
N LEU A 2 -4.69 3.49 -2.25
CA LEU A 2 -3.61 2.88 -1.47
C LEU A 2 -2.32 3.68 -1.67
N LYS A 3 -1.53 3.85 -0.60
CA LYS A 3 -0.21 4.48 -0.65
C LYS A 3 0.78 3.51 -1.30
N SER A 4 1.69 4.02 -2.12
CA SER A 4 2.65 3.21 -2.86
C SER A 4 3.99 3.91 -2.96
N ASP A 5 5.05 3.12 -3.00
CA ASP A 5 6.37 3.60 -3.40
C ASP A 5 6.32 4.05 -4.87
N PRO A 6 6.96 5.16 -5.27
CA PRO A 6 6.88 5.66 -6.64
C PRO A 6 7.30 4.64 -7.72
N GLN A 7 8.29 3.80 -7.47
CA GLN A 7 8.73 2.79 -8.45
C GLN A 7 7.72 1.65 -8.54
N LYS A 8 7.27 1.13 -7.38
CA LYS A 8 6.19 0.12 -7.34
C LYS A 8 4.90 0.63 -7.98
N SER A 9 4.56 1.90 -7.77
CA SER A 9 3.39 2.56 -8.34
C SER A 9 3.40 2.51 -9.86
N LEU A 10 4.54 2.83 -10.49
CA LEU A 10 4.68 2.79 -11.95
C LEU A 10 4.57 1.35 -12.48
N LEU A 11 5.27 0.41 -11.84
CA LEU A 11 5.24 -1.00 -12.24
C LEU A 11 3.83 -1.60 -12.16
N ASN A 12 3.12 -1.37 -11.05
CA ASN A 12 1.76 -1.90 -10.87
C ASN A 12 0.78 -1.32 -11.90
N GLN A 13 0.92 -0.05 -12.29
CA GLN A 13 0.10 0.57 -13.34
C GLN A 13 0.42 0.04 -14.74
N GLN A 14 1.64 -0.44 -14.98
CA GLN A 14 2.04 -1.08 -16.23
C GLN A 14 1.53 -2.51 -16.33
N ILE A 15 1.56 -3.26 -15.23
CA ILE A 15 1.16 -4.67 -15.20
C ILE A 15 -0.36 -4.80 -15.15
N TYR A 16 -1.04 -4.01 -14.31
CA TYR A 16 -2.47 -4.21 -14.01
C TYR A 16 -3.30 -3.03 -14.56
N PRO A 17 -4.08 -3.21 -15.63
CA PRO A 17 -4.89 -2.15 -16.21
C PRO A 17 -5.90 -1.52 -15.26
N SER A 18 -6.38 -2.26 -14.26
CA SER A 18 -7.30 -1.78 -13.22
C SER A 18 -6.62 -1.00 -12.09
N ILE A 19 -5.29 -0.82 -12.12
CA ILE A 19 -4.56 0.05 -11.20
C ILE A 19 -4.23 1.36 -11.91
N LYS A 20 -4.67 2.48 -11.33
CA LYS A 20 -4.54 3.83 -11.89
C LYS A 20 -3.84 4.78 -10.92
N PRO A 21 -3.35 5.94 -11.38
CA PRO A 21 -2.92 7.00 -10.48
C PRO A 21 -4.01 7.35 -9.45
N GLY A 22 -3.62 7.63 -8.21
CA GLY A 22 -4.56 7.87 -7.12
C GLY A 22 -5.58 8.96 -7.41
N TYR A 23 -6.86 8.66 -7.17
CA TYR A 23 -7.96 9.60 -7.34
C TYR A 23 -7.96 10.65 -6.21
N HIS A 24 -7.95 11.94 -6.57
CA HIS A 24 -7.86 13.09 -5.65
C HIS A 24 -6.65 13.12 -4.70
N MET A 25 -5.68 12.21 -4.89
CA MET A 25 -4.47 12.11 -4.08
C MET A 25 -3.23 12.49 -4.89
N ASN A 26 -2.08 12.57 -4.21
CA ASN A 26 -0.80 12.75 -4.89
C ASN A 26 -0.45 11.51 -5.74
N LYS A 27 -0.56 11.65 -7.06
CA LYS A 27 -0.40 10.56 -8.05
C LYS A 27 0.99 9.91 -8.06
N LYS A 28 2.00 10.55 -7.47
CA LYS A 28 3.34 9.95 -7.29
C LYS A 28 3.36 8.88 -6.19
N HIS A 29 2.53 9.03 -5.17
CA HIS A 29 2.59 8.23 -3.94
C HIS A 29 1.31 7.43 -3.67
N TRP A 30 0.31 7.52 -4.53
CA TRP A 30 -0.99 6.90 -4.33
C TRP A 30 -1.50 6.28 -5.62
N ILE A 31 -2.13 5.12 -5.49
CA ILE A 31 -2.82 4.39 -6.56
C ILE A 31 -4.30 4.16 -6.20
N SER A 32 -5.14 4.14 -7.23
CA SER A 32 -6.52 3.63 -7.16
C SER A 32 -6.54 2.21 -7.73
N VAL A 33 -7.12 1.27 -6.99
CA VAL A 33 -7.37 -0.10 -7.47
C VAL A 33 -8.87 -0.21 -7.73
N TYR A 34 -9.23 -0.60 -8.95
CA TYR A 34 -10.61 -0.88 -9.36
C TYR A 34 -10.82 -2.38 -9.55
N PRO A 35 -12.07 -2.89 -9.52
CA PRO A 35 -12.34 -4.28 -9.91
C PRO A 35 -11.80 -4.60 -11.31
N GLY A 36 -11.29 -5.82 -11.50
CA GLY A 36 -10.75 -6.28 -12.77
C GLY A 36 -10.30 -7.74 -12.69
N GLU A 37 -10.19 -8.39 -13.84
CA GLU A 37 -9.90 -9.83 -13.94
C GLU A 37 -8.55 -10.23 -13.31
N GLU A 38 -7.57 -9.33 -13.34
CA GLU A 38 -6.23 -9.57 -12.81
C GLU A 38 -6.06 -9.14 -11.34
N ILE A 39 -7.10 -8.59 -10.72
CA ILE A 39 -7.08 -8.16 -9.32
C ILE A 39 -7.51 -9.32 -8.43
N SER A 40 -6.55 -10.18 -8.09
CA SER A 40 -6.76 -11.25 -7.12
C SER A 40 -6.82 -10.74 -5.68
N GLU A 41 -7.44 -11.51 -4.79
CA GLU A 41 -7.47 -11.21 -3.35
C GLU A 41 -6.06 -11.16 -2.76
N ALA A 42 -5.16 -12.06 -3.19
CA ALA A 42 -3.77 -12.09 -2.76
C ALA A 42 -3.03 -10.79 -3.13
N LEU A 43 -3.15 -10.35 -4.38
CA LEU A 43 -2.58 -9.08 -4.83
C LEU A 43 -3.15 -7.91 -4.02
N LEU A 44 -4.46 -7.86 -3.82
CA LEU A 44 -5.10 -6.79 -3.07
C LEU A 44 -4.61 -6.74 -1.62
N ARG A 45 -4.48 -7.90 -0.97
CA ARG A 45 -3.92 -8.03 0.38
C ARG A 45 -2.48 -7.51 0.45
N ASP A 46 -1.64 -7.85 -0.52
CA ASP A 46 -0.26 -7.37 -0.57
C ASP A 46 -0.19 -5.85 -0.76
N LEU A 47 -0.99 -5.29 -1.67
CA LEU A 47 -1.07 -3.84 -1.89
C LEU A 47 -1.57 -3.10 -0.64
N ILE A 48 -2.53 -3.67 0.09
CA ILE A 48 -3.04 -3.11 1.36
C ILE A 48 -1.94 -3.13 2.42
N ASN A 49 -1.23 -4.26 2.57
CA ASN A 49 -0.15 -4.40 3.54
C ASN A 49 1.01 -3.43 3.26
N ASP A 50 1.45 -3.33 2.00
CA ASP A 50 2.47 -2.38 1.57
C ASP A 50 2.05 -0.93 1.85
N SER A 51 0.82 -0.57 1.50
CA SER A 51 0.25 0.75 1.78
C SER A 51 0.23 1.05 3.28
N TRP A 52 -0.21 0.10 4.10
CA TRP A 52 -0.26 0.25 5.55
C TRP A 52 1.14 0.47 6.12
N ASN A 53 2.13 -0.34 5.72
CA ASN A 53 3.51 -0.18 6.14
C ASN A 53 4.05 1.23 5.80
N LEU A 54 3.85 1.68 4.55
CA LEU A 54 4.27 3.02 4.11
C LEU A 54 3.55 4.17 4.84
N VAL A 55 2.31 3.97 5.26
CA VAL A 55 1.59 4.93 6.10
C VAL A 55 2.20 4.96 7.49
N VAL A 56 2.34 3.80 8.13
CA VAL A 56 2.87 3.69 9.50
C VAL A 56 4.30 4.21 9.56
N ASP A 57 5.16 3.87 8.60
CA ASP A 57 6.55 4.34 8.53
C ASP A 57 6.66 5.88 8.47
N GLY A 58 5.63 6.58 7.98
CA GLY A 58 5.55 8.02 7.95
C GLY A 58 5.06 8.70 9.23
N LEU A 59 4.64 7.92 10.24
CA LEU A 59 4.14 8.46 11.52
C LEU A 59 5.30 8.70 12.52
N ALA A 60 5.03 9.42 13.61
CA ALA A 60 5.98 9.55 14.71
C ALA A 60 6.30 8.18 15.34
N LYS A 61 7.52 8.00 15.86
CA LYS A 61 7.98 6.71 16.42
C LYS A 61 7.07 6.17 17.54
N ARG A 62 6.47 7.05 18.33
CA ARG A 62 5.46 6.67 19.33
C ARG A 62 4.25 5.97 18.71
N ASP A 63 3.72 6.52 17.62
CA ASP A 63 2.57 5.93 16.93
C ASP A 63 2.95 4.67 16.15
N GLN A 64 4.15 4.64 15.57
CA GLN A 64 4.69 3.42 14.95
C GLN A 64 4.71 2.26 15.96
N LYS A 65 5.23 2.49 17.18
CA LYS A 65 5.29 1.45 18.23
C LYS A 65 3.92 1.04 18.73
N ARG A 66 2.95 1.96 18.76
CA ARG A 66 1.56 1.65 19.13
C ARG A 66 0.87 0.74 18.10
N LEU A 67 1.13 0.96 16.81
CA LEU A 67 0.52 0.21 15.71
C LEU A 67 1.29 -1.09 15.35
N ARG A 68 2.60 -1.10 15.60
CA ARG A 68 3.52 -2.24 15.47
C ARG A 68 4.28 -2.41 16.80
N PRO A 69 3.63 -2.97 17.83
CA PRO A 69 4.35 -3.31 19.05
C PRO A 69 5.38 -4.40 18.73
N ASP A 70 6.57 -4.30 19.34
CA ASP A 70 7.64 -5.28 19.16
C ASP A 70 7.09 -6.68 19.48
N SER A 71 7.11 -7.59 18.50
CA SER A 71 6.74 -9.01 18.66
C SER A 71 7.83 -9.77 19.42
N THR A 72 8.12 -9.32 20.63
CA THR A 72 8.91 -10.03 21.64
C THR A 72 7.98 -10.56 22.72
N VAL A 73 6.97 -11.35 22.34
CA VAL A 73 6.26 -12.25 23.27
C VAL A 73 5.84 -13.50 22.49
N ASN A 74 6.40 -14.64 22.89
CA ASN A 74 6.10 -16.04 22.54
C ASN A 74 6.77 -16.64 21.28
N GLN A 75 8.04 -17.03 21.44
CA GLN A 75 8.48 -18.39 21.10
C GLN A 75 8.25 -19.30 22.31
#